data_AF-A0A948TBM1-F1
#
_entry.id   AF-A0A948TBM1-F1
#
_cell.length_a   1.000
_cell.length_b   1.000
_cell.length_c   1.000
_cell.angle_alpha   90.00
_cell.angle_beta   90.00
_cell.angle_gamma   90.00
#
_symmetry.space_group_name_H-M   'P 1'
#
loop_
_entity.id
_entity.type
_entity.pdbx_description
1 polymer ?
#
loop_
_entity_poly.entity_id
_entity_poly.type
_entity_poly.pdbx_seq_one_letter_code
_entity_poly.pdbx_strand_id
1 'polypeptide(L)' 'MNTNKRQYRELNPETKEKISQSMRGRGKTVSHKEAISNGLKSYWKNIPHKPIEKD' A
#
# COMPACT_ATOMS: atom_id res chain seq x y z
N MET A 1 7.18 16.36 13.92
CA MET A 1 6.54 16.35 12.58
C MET A 1 6.17 14.92 12.23
N ASN A 2 4.89 14.56 12.26
CA ASN A 2 4.45 13.28 11.69
C ASN A 2 4.47 13.43 10.17
N THR A 3 5.32 12.66 9.48
CA THR A 3 5.43 12.73 8.02
C THR A 3 4.24 12.09 7.30
N ASN A 4 3.28 11.49 8.04
CA ASN A 4 2.15 10.69 7.55
C ASN A 4 2.53 9.58 6.57
N LYS A 5 3.83 9.26 6.45
CA LYS A 5 4.36 8.20 5.61
C LYS A 5 4.41 6.90 6.41
N ARG A 6 4.27 5.79 5.70
CA ARG A 6 4.35 4.46 6.32
C ARG A 6 5.79 4.16 6.73
N GLN A 7 5.94 3.60 7.93
CA GLN A 7 7.24 3.11 8.41
C GLN A 7 7.62 1.78 7.74
N TYR A 8 6.63 0.91 7.51
CA TYR A 8 6.82 -0.40 6.87
C TYR A 8 5.77 -0.66 5.78
N ARG A 9 6.10 -1.57 4.86
CA ARG A 9 5.21 -1.98 3.76
C ARG A 9 3.99 -2.75 4.24
N GLU A 10 4.16 -3.61 5.24
CA GLU A 10 3.15 -4.54 5.72
C GLU A 10 2.05 -3.82 6.52
N LEU A 11 0.81 -4.04 6.09
CA LEU A 11 -0.39 -3.69 6.84
C LEU A 11 -0.86 -4.84 7.73
N ASN A 12 -1.49 -4.49 8.85
CA ASN A 12 -2.26 -5.47 9.62
C ASN A 12 -3.46 -5.99 8.78
N PRO A 13 -3.95 -7.21 9.06
CA PRO A 13 -5.05 -7.82 8.28
C PRO A 13 -6.32 -6.97 8.27
N GLU A 14 -6.73 -6.44 9.42
CA GLU A 14 -7.95 -5.64 9.56
C GLU A 14 -7.94 -4.38 8.68
N THR A 15 -6.80 -3.67 8.59
CA THR A 15 -6.69 -2.49 7.73
C THR A 15 -6.75 -2.87 6.25
N LYS A 16 -6.14 -4.00 5.85
CA LYS A 16 -6.24 -4.49 4.47
C LYS A 16 -7.69 -4.76 4.10
N GLU A 17 -8.45 -5.35 5.02
CA GLU A 17 -9.88 -5.63 4.83
C GLU A 17 -10.69 -4.33 4.69
N LYS A 18 -10.53 -3.36 5.61
CA LYS A 18 -11.21 -2.07 5.53
C LYS A 18 -10.94 -1.33 4.22
N ILE A 19 -9.69 -1.35 3.75
CA ILE A 19 -9.32 -0.78 2.45
C ILE A 19 -10.04 -1.53 1.32
N SER A 20 -9.99 -2.87 1.32
CA SER A 20 -10.65 -3.69 0.32
C SER A 20 -12.15 -3.38 0.22
N GLN A 21 -12.85 -3.34 1.35
CA GLN A 21 -14.28 -3.01 1.40
C GLN A 21 -14.56 -1.61 0.86
N SER A 22 -13.75 -0.61 1.24
CA SER A 22 -13.91 0.77 0.75
C SER A 22 -13.68 0.93 -0.75
N MET A 23 -12.91 0.02 -1.35
CA MET A 23 -12.56 0.04 -2.77
C MET A 23 -13.52 -0.79 -3.64
N ARG A 24 -14.40 -1.58 -3.02
CA ARG A 24 -15.40 -2.39 -3.72
C ARG A 24 -16.29 -1.50 -4.60
N GLY A 25 -16.52 -1.93 -5.84
CA GLY A 25 -17.33 -1.19 -6.82
C GLY A 25 -16.65 0.02 -7.48
N ARG A 26 -15.43 0.38 -7.08
CA ARG A 26 -14.68 1.51 -7.67
C ARG A 26 -13.86 1.05 -8.87
N GLY A 27 -14.50 0.96 -10.03
CA GLY A 27 -13.83 0.70 -11.31
C GLY A 27 -12.81 1.79 -11.66
N LYS A 28 -11.72 1.39 -12.31
CA LYS A 28 -10.69 2.30 -12.84
C LYS A 28 -10.33 1.89 -14.26
N THR A 29 -10.06 2.88 -15.11
CA THR A 29 -9.56 2.64 -16.46
C THR A 29 -8.17 2.00 -16.42
N VAL A 30 -7.74 1.39 -17.53
CA VAL A 30 -6.43 0.72 -17.63
C VAL A 30 -5.29 1.70 -17.36
N SER A 31 -5.28 2.84 -18.06
CA SER A 31 -4.27 3.89 -17.87
C SER A 31 -4.19 4.38 -16.42
N HIS A 32 -5.34 4.53 -15.73
CA HIS A 32 -5.36 4.92 -14.32
C HIS A 32 -4.73 3.85 -13.41
N LYS A 33 -4.98 2.57 -13.68
CA LYS A 33 -4.36 1.46 -12.93
C LYS A 33 -2.84 1.45 -13.14
N GLU A 34 -2.36 1.71 -14.35
CA GLU A 34 -0.93 1.77 -14.67
C GLU A 34 -0.24 2.93 -13.95
N ALA A 35 -0.84 4.13 -13.98
CA ALA A 35 -0.32 5.29 -13.26
C ALA A 35 -0.22 5.03 -11.75
N ILE A 36 -1.27 4.43 -11.15
CA ILE A 36 -1.25 4.03 -9.73
C ILE A 36 -0.14 3.00 -9.47
N SER A 37 0.00 1.98 -10.33
CA SER A 37 1.03 0.95 -10.18
C SER A 37 2.44 1.53 -10.19
N ASN A 38 2.74 2.41 -11.14
CA ASN A 38 4.05 3.07 -11.27
C ASN A 38 4.33 4.01 -10.08
N GLY A 39 3.31 4.74 -9.61
CA GLY A 39 3.39 5.56 -8.40
C GLY A 39 3.69 4.73 -7.15
N LEU A 40 2.98 3.61 -6.96
CA LEU A 40 3.19 2.70 -5.83
C LEU A 40 4.58 2.07 -5.86
N LYS A 41 5.05 1.59 -7.02
CA LYS A 41 6.42 1.06 -7.16
C LYS A 41 7.46 2.07 -6.70
N SER A 42 7.32 3.33 -7.12
CA SER A 42 8.24 4.41 -6.76
C SER A 42 8.17 4.76 -5.28
N TYR A 43 6.95 4.86 -4.72
CA TYR A 43 6.73 5.12 -3.30
C TYR A 43 7.37 4.05 -2.41
N TRP A 44 7.19 2.78 -2.75
CA TRP A 44 7.70 1.67 -1.93
C TRP A 44 9.22 1.53 -1.95
N LYS A 45 9.95 2.07 -2.94
CA LYS A 45 11.43 2.02 -2.98
C LYS A 45 12.08 2.52 -1.68
N ASN A 46 11.46 3.50 -1.02
CA ASN A 46 12.01 4.16 0.16
C ASN A 46 11.42 3.63 1.48
N ILE A 47 10.58 2.59 1.44
CA ILE A 47 9.90 2.07 2.63
C ILE A 47 10.27 0.59 2.78
N PRO A 48 10.91 0.19 3.89
CA PRO A 48 11.37 -1.17 4.09
C PRO A 48 10.22 -2.13 4.42
N HIS A 49 10.51 -3.42 4.27
CA HIS A 49 9.69 -4.49 4.85
C HIS A 49 9.92 -4.56 6.36
N LYS A 50 8.93 -5.06 7.10
CA LYS A 50 9.10 -5.40 8.52
C LYS A 50 10.21 -6.46 8.68
N PRO A 51 11.01 -6.38 9.75
CA PRO A 51 11.92 -7.48 10.10
C PRO A 51 11.13 -8.77 10.23
N ILE A 52 11.62 -9.83 9.62
CA ILE A 52 11.11 -11.18 9.86
C ILE A 52 11.85 -11.67 11.10
N GLU A 53 11.15 -11.83 12.22
CA GLU A 53 11.69 -12.56 13.36
C GLU A 53 11.95 -14.00 12.88
N LYS A 54 13.22 -14.41 12.89
CA LYS A 54 13.60 -15.80 12.65
C LYS A 54 13.56 -16.49 14.00
N ASP A 55 12.57 -17.36 14.20
CA ASP A 55 12.52 -18.32 15.30
C ASP A 55 13.60 -19.40 15.12
#